data_AF-A0A914PIN9-F1
#
_entry.id   AF-A0A914PIN9-F1
#
_cell.length_a   1.000
_cell.length_b   1.000
_cell.length_c   1.000
_cell.angle_alpha   90.00
_cell.angle_beta   90.00
_cell.angle_gamma   90.00
#
_symmetry.space_group_name_H-M   'P 1'
#
loop_
_entity.id
_entity.type
_entity.pdbx_description
1 polymer ?
#
loop_
_entity_poly.entity_id
_entity_poly.type
_entity_poly.pdbx_seq_one_letter_code
_entity_poly.pdbx_strand_id
1 'polypeptide(L)' 'MTTGSNFLRPDLLNYKTAANLAYNNHIKELIASGRKIYHFGFGESPFAVPEAFQQGLIESADRNEYLSVEGL' A
#
# COMPACT_ATOMS: atom_id res chain seq x y z
N MET A 1 -9.05 -29.97 -24.86
CA MET A 1 -9.30 -28.62 -24.33
C MET A 1 -9.17 -28.71 -22.81
N THR A 2 -7.97 -28.47 -22.28
CA THR A 2 -7.67 -28.63 -20.85
C THR A 2 -8.17 -27.41 -20.09
N THR A 3 -9.21 -27.61 -19.28
CA THR A 3 -9.76 -26.60 -18.37
C THR A 3 -8.66 -26.18 -17.39
N GLY A 4 -8.20 -24.93 -17.46
CA GLY A 4 -7.23 -24.39 -16.50
C GLY A 4 -7.82 -24.45 -15.10
N SER A 5 -7.20 -25.23 -14.21
CA SER A 5 -7.60 -25.33 -12.82
C SER A 5 -7.39 -23.99 -12.10
N ASN A 6 -8.44 -23.51 -11.46
CA ASN A 6 -8.39 -22.32 -10.62
C ASN A 6 -7.51 -22.60 -9.38
N PHE A 7 -6.38 -21.89 -9.24
CA PHE A 7 -5.46 -22.01 -8.11
C PHE A 7 -5.91 -21.23 -6.87
N LEU A 8 -7.10 -20.62 -6.89
CA LEU A 8 -7.65 -19.96 -5.72
C LEU A 8 -8.01 -20.98 -4.64
N ARG A 9 -7.47 -20.76 -3.45
CA ARG A 9 -7.88 -21.50 -2.26
C ARG A 9 -9.38 -21.29 -2.01
N PRO A 10 -10.18 -22.35 -1.79
CA PRO A 10 -11.63 -22.25 -1.61
C PRO A 10 -12.06 -21.32 -0.46
N ASP A 11 -11.27 -21.23 0.61
CA ASP A 11 -11.54 -20.36 1.76
C ASP A 11 -11.42 -18.86 1.44
N LEU A 12 -10.76 -18.50 0.33
CA LEU A 12 -10.61 -17.12 -0.11
C LEU A 12 -11.71 -16.66 -1.08
N LEU A 13 -12.59 -17.57 -1.53
CA LEU A 13 -13.61 -17.26 -2.55
C LEU A 13 -14.59 -16.15 -2.12
N ASN A 14 -14.82 -16.01 -0.81
CA ASN A 14 -15.73 -15.02 -0.24
C ASN A 14 -14.98 -13.88 0.49
N TYR A 15 -13.66 -13.79 0.34
CA TYR A 15 -12.88 -12.78 1.01
C TYR A 15 -13.23 -11.38 0.48
N LYS A 16 -13.66 -10.49 1.38
CA LYS A 16 -13.94 -9.10 1.03
C LYS A 16 -12.69 -8.26 1.24
N THR A 17 -12.56 -7.21 0.42
CA THR A 17 -11.54 -6.18 0.61
C THR A 17 -11.55 -5.68 2.06
N ALA A 18 -10.37 -5.46 2.62
CA ALA A 18 -10.24 -4.94 3.97
C ALA A 18 -11.02 -3.61 4.11
N ALA A 19 -11.75 -3.45 5.21
CA ALA A 19 -12.67 -2.34 5.42
C ALA A 19 -11.96 -0.96 5.31
N ASN A 20 -10.72 -0.86 5.80
CA ASN A 20 -9.88 0.33 5.69
C ASN A 20 -9.53 0.68 4.23
N LEU A 21 -9.23 -0.32 3.39
CA LEU A 21 -8.90 -0.11 1.99
C LEU A 21 -10.13 0.35 1.20
N ALA A 22 -11.28 -0.28 1.43
CA ALA A 22 -12.54 0.13 0.81
C ALA A 22 -12.92 1.58 1.17
N TYR A 23 -12.74 1.96 2.44
CA TYR A 23 -12.99 3.32 2.93
C TYR A 23 -12.03 4.34 2.30
N ASN A 24 -10.73 4.04 2.25
CA ASN A 24 -9.73 4.91 1.64
C ASN A 24 -9.99 5.14 0.14
N ASN A 25 -10.41 4.11 -0.59
CA ASN A 25 -10.74 4.24 -2.01
C ASN A 25 -11.96 5.13 -2.23
N HIS A 26 -13.01 4.98 -1.42
CA HIS A 26 -14.19 5.82 -1.50
C HIS A 26 -13.87 7.30 -1.25
N ILE A 27 -12.98 7.59 -0.29
CA ILE A 27 -12.52 8.96 -0.04
C ILE A 27 -11.76 9.52 -1.24
N LYS A 28 -10.88 8.72 -1.86
CA LYS A 28 -10.15 9.12 -3.08
C LYS A 28 -11.11 9.47 -4.22
N GLU A 29 -12.17 8.70 -4.43
CA GLU A 29 -13.20 8.97 -5.44
C GLU A 29 -13.91 10.30 -5.19
N LEU A 30 -14.31 10.57 -3.94
CA LEU A 30 -14.98 11.82 -3.58
C LEU A 30 -14.06 13.04 -3.73
N ILE A 31 -12.78 12.92 -3.39
CA ILE A 31 -11.79 13.98 -3.64
C ILE A 31 -11.65 14.23 -5.14
N ALA A 32 -11.56 13.18 -5.96
CA ALA A 32 -11.47 13.27 -7.41
C ALA A 32 -12.72 13.89 -8.05
N SER A 33 -13.89 13.72 -7.44
CA SER A 33 -15.14 14.37 -7.87
C SER A 33 -15.23 15.86 -7.48
N GLY A 34 -14.17 16.44 -6.91
CA GLY A 34 -14.11 17.84 -6.50
C GLY A 34 -14.73 18.14 -5.13
N ARG A 35 -15.09 17.11 -4.35
CA ARG A 35 -15.64 17.33 -3.00
C ARG A 35 -14.50 17.65 -2.03
N LYS A 36 -14.67 18.72 -1.25
CA LYS A 36 -13.75 19.05 -0.16
C LYS A 36 -13.94 18.07 1.01
N ILE A 37 -12.93 17.26 1.29
CA ILE A 37 -12.91 16.27 2.38
C ILE A 37 -11.72 16.53 3.28
N TYR A 38 -11.97 16.56 4.59
CA TYR A 38 -10.94 16.60 5.62
C TYR A 38 -10.74 15.18 6.15
N HIS A 39 -9.76 14.46 5.57
CA HIS A 39 -9.49 13.06 5.89
C HIS A 39 -8.44 12.96 7.00
N PHE A 40 -8.88 12.73 8.24
CA PHE A 40 -8.02 12.47 9.40
C PHE A 40 -7.86 10.97 9.71
N GLY A 41 -8.25 10.09 8.78
CA GLY A 41 -8.07 8.65 8.91
C GLY A 41 -6.62 8.24 8.70
N PHE A 42 -6.23 7.08 9.23
CA PHE A 42 -4.94 6.48 8.93
C PHE A 42 -4.82 6.18 7.44
N GLY A 43 -3.87 6.84 6.78
CA GLY A 43 -3.61 6.73 5.35
C GLY A 43 -2.16 7.10 5.04
N GLU A 44 -1.80 7.05 3.76
CA GLU A 44 -0.49 7.52 3.30
C GLU A 44 -0.29 8.99 3.72
N SER A 45 0.92 9.30 4.19
CA SER A 45 1.30 10.68 4.51
C SER A 45 1.12 11.58 3.27
N PRO A 46 0.43 12.73 3.38
CA PRO A 46 0.35 13.69 2.30
C PRO A 46 1.64 14.51 2.14
N PHE A 47 2.60 14.34 3.07
CA PHE A 47 3.87 15.06 3.06
C PHE A 47 4.89 14.32 2.20
N ALA A 48 5.62 15.07 1.37
CA ALA A 48 6.74 14.55 0.62
C ALA A 48 7.81 13.97 1.56
N VAL A 49 8.49 12.93 1.10
CA VAL A 49 9.63 12.33 1.83
C VAL A 49 10.76 13.38 1.91
N PRO A 50 11.33 13.67 3.09
CA PRO A 50 12.45 14.60 3.22
C PRO A 50 13.64 14.23 2.32
N GLU A 51 14.28 15.24 1.72
CA GLU A 51 15.39 15.03 0.78
C GLU A 51 16.55 14.24 1.40
N ALA A 52 16.89 14.52 2.66
CA ALA A 52 17.93 13.78 3.38
C ALA A 52 17.65 12.27 3.47
N PHE A 53 16.38 11.87 3.56
CA PHE A 53 16.00 10.44 3.59
C PHE A 53 16.13 9.82 2.20
N GLN A 54 15.74 10.56 1.16
CA GLN A 54 15.92 10.13 -0.23
C GLN A 54 17.40 9.92 -0.54
N GLN A 55 18.25 10.87 -0.14
CA GLN A 55 19.69 10.81 -0.34
C GLN A 55 20.31 9.60 0.38
N GLY A 56 19.95 9.37 1.64
CA GLY A 56 20.45 8.19 2.38
C GLY A 56 20.04 6.86 1.75
N LEU A 57 18.84 6.77 1.16
CA LEU A 57 18.39 5.59 0.41
C LEU A 57 19.20 5.40 -0.89
N ILE A 58 19.45 6.49 -1.64
CA ILE A 58 20.24 6.45 -2.88
C ILE A 58 21.69 6.01 -2.58
N GLU A 59 22.30 6.57 -1.54
CA GLU A 59 23.67 6.24 -1.11
C GLU A 59 23.81 4.80 -0.61
N SER A 60 22.72 4.17 -0.19
CA SER A 60 22.70 2.79 0.31
C SER A 60 22.17 1.78 -0.70
N ALA A 61 21.94 2.19 -1.96
CA ALA A 61 21.28 1.37 -2.98
C ALA A 61 22.08 0.12 -3.41
N ASP A 62 23.38 0.09 -3.13
CA ASP A 62 24.28 -1.04 -3.35
C ASP A 62 24.19 -2.12 -2.26
N ARG A 63 23.63 -1.80 -1.10
CA ARG A 63 23.48 -2.72 0.04
C ARG A 63 22.34 -3.70 -0.19
N ASN A 64 22.67 -4.98 -0.33
CA ASN A 64 21.70 -6.06 -0.55
C ASN A 64 21.84 -7.20 0.46
N GLU A 65 22.65 -7.03 1.50
CA GLU A 65 22.84 -8.06 2.52
C GLU A 65 21.60 -8.22 3.40
N TYR A 66 21.39 -9.45 3.89
CA TYR A 66 20.39 -9.70 4.92
C TYR A 66 20.77 -8.98 6.21
N LEU A 67 19.80 -8.24 6.76
CA LEU A 67 19.90 -7.60 8.06
C LEU A 67 19.41 -8.54 9.17
N SER A 68 19.72 -8.19 10.41
CA SER A 68 19.14 -8.85 11.58
C SER A 68 17.62 -8.68 11.60
N VAL A 69 16.90 -9.53 12.34
CA VAL A 69 15.42 -9.45 12.43
C VAL A 69 15.00 -8.13 13.08
N GLU A 70 15.81 -7.59 13.98
CA GLU A 70 15.61 -6.28 14.60
C GLU A 70 15.84 -5.10 13.64
N GLY A 71 16.49 -5.33 12.50
CA GLY A 71 16.83 -4.32 11.51
C GLY A 71 18.32 -3.95 11.48
N LEU A 72 18.61 -2.74 10.99
CA LEU A 72 19.92 -2.09 11.08
C LEU A 72 20.15 -1.50 12.48
#